data_AF-A9F5W7-F1
#
_entry.id   AF-A9F5W7-F1
#
_cell.length_a   1.000
_cell.length_b   1.000
_cell.length_c   1.000
_cell.angle_alpha   90.00
_cell.angle_beta   90.00
_cell.angle_gamma   90.00
#
_symmetry.space_group_name_H-M   'P 1'
#
loop_
_entity.id
_entity.type
_entity.pdbx_description
1 polymer ?
#
loop_
_entity_poly.entity_id
_entity_poly.type
_entity_poly.pdbx_seq_one_letter_code
_entity_poly.pdbx_strand_id
1 'polypeptide(L)'
;MATPTPSQVESFYRAGVLGLRALEAREGRGRRLGPAADATWRAFRGDPGELDDRDRLDLLLRDAAATYPLAFAPRRIFALAGLADDEPFGHEWPGLPVNLARSLLRDAAGDLSPRPARGVLAEVASAWGFAPSATLAGDGGAELAGLGPASRVTASGAGSVLILAEHFASRRDLDLGDQVLFVTDRPGERQLFGLAVALLGSATAPRVALPAAAHPEGARALGFDRLTAAIVSDDADAGARGAALELRHGGDAGRRS
;
A
#
# COMPACT_ATOMS: atom_id res chain seq x y z
N MET A 1 -15.95 -10.72 9.02
CA MET A 1 -14.69 -10.43 8.29
C MET A 1 -14.31 -11.65 7.48
N ALA A 2 -13.87 -11.48 6.24
CA ALA A 2 -13.49 -12.61 5.39
C ALA A 2 -12.04 -13.01 5.67
N THR A 3 -11.81 -14.30 5.92
CA THR A 3 -10.47 -14.89 5.94
C THR A 3 -9.81 -14.69 4.56
N PRO A 4 -8.55 -14.26 4.48
CA PRO A 4 -7.83 -14.13 3.22
C PRO A 4 -7.83 -15.45 2.43
N THR A 5 -8.09 -15.38 1.12
CA THR A 5 -7.96 -16.56 0.26
C THR A 5 -6.49 -16.91 0.02
N PRO A 6 -6.15 -18.16 -0.34
CA PRO A 6 -4.78 -18.54 -0.69
C PRO A 6 -4.17 -17.65 -1.79
N SER A 7 -4.96 -17.28 -2.79
CA SER A 7 -4.52 -16.38 -3.86
C SER A 7 -4.22 -14.97 -3.36
N GLN A 8 -5.02 -14.42 -2.44
CA GLN A 8 -4.75 -13.11 -1.84
C GLN A 8 -3.50 -13.12 -0.97
N VAL A 9 -3.26 -14.21 -0.24
CA VAL A 9 -2.03 -14.38 0.55
C VAL A 9 -0.82 -14.41 -0.38
N GLU A 10 -0.87 -15.18 -1.46
CA GLU A 10 0.18 -15.17 -2.48
C GLU A 10 0.42 -13.77 -3.08
N SER A 11 -0.63 -13.05 -3.47
CA SER A 11 -0.53 -11.68 -3.98
C SER A 11 0.11 -10.74 -2.96
N PHE A 12 -0.25 -10.85 -1.68
CA PHE A 12 0.34 -10.06 -0.59
C PHE A 12 1.85 -10.27 -0.48
N TYR A 13 2.34 -11.52 -0.51
CA TYR A 13 3.77 -11.80 -0.44
C TYR A 13 4.51 -11.34 -1.69
N ARG A 14 3.94 -11.55 -2.89
CA ARG A 14 4.53 -11.08 -4.15
C ARG A 14 4.70 -9.56 -4.16
N ALA A 15 3.64 -8.84 -3.80
CA ALA A 15 3.65 -7.39 -3.67
C ALA A 15 4.62 -6.91 -2.59
N GLY A 16 4.64 -7.59 -1.43
CA GLY A 16 5.54 -7.28 -0.32
C GLY A 16 7.01 -7.41 -0.72
N VAL A 17 7.39 -8.48 -1.42
CA VAL A 17 8.76 -8.68 -1.90
C VAL A 17 9.16 -7.63 -2.93
N LEU A 18 8.27 -7.28 -3.88
CA LEU A 18 8.50 -6.19 -4.84
C LEU A 18 8.74 -4.85 -4.14
N GLY A 19 7.89 -4.52 -3.17
CA GLY A 19 8.00 -3.31 -2.37
C GLY A 19 9.28 -3.26 -1.55
N LEU A 20 9.65 -4.37 -0.89
CA LEU A 20 10.86 -4.48 -0.08
C LEU A 20 12.12 -4.27 -0.92
N ARG A 21 12.18 -4.90 -2.11
CA ARG A 21 13.28 -4.69 -3.06
C ARG A 21 13.44 -3.23 -3.47
N ALA A 22 12.33 -2.57 -3.77
CA ALA A 22 12.36 -1.18 -4.20
C ALA A 22 12.80 -0.24 -3.07
N LEU A 23 12.39 -0.50 -1.83
CA LEU A 23 12.87 0.24 -0.66
C LEU A 23 14.37 -0.01 -0.40
N GLU A 24 14.84 -1.26 -0.45
CA GLU A 24 16.26 -1.59 -0.30
C GLU A 24 17.13 -0.90 -1.37
N ALA A 25 16.67 -0.92 -2.63
CA ALA A 25 17.35 -0.24 -3.72
C ALA A 25 17.42 1.28 -3.50
N ARG A 26 16.37 1.89 -2.94
CA ARG A 26 16.33 3.33 -2.63
C ARG A 26 17.21 3.70 -1.45
N GLU A 27 17.28 2.84 -0.43
CA GLU A 27 18.13 3.06 0.74
C GLU A 27 19.63 2.84 0.44
N GLY A 28 19.95 2.06 -0.60
CA GLY A 28 21.34 1.81 -1.04
C GLY A 28 22.14 0.93 -0.08
N ARG A 29 21.47 0.17 0.79
CA ARG A 29 22.14 -0.59 1.86
C ARG A 29 22.17 -2.10 1.66
N GLY A 30 21.31 -2.66 0.81
CA GLY A 30 21.28 -4.11 0.51
C GLY A 30 21.32 -5.02 1.75
N ARG A 31 20.68 -4.58 2.84
CA ARG A 31 20.78 -5.23 4.17
C ARG A 31 19.84 -6.42 4.27
N ARG A 32 18.65 -6.28 3.69
CA ARG A 32 17.59 -7.28 3.83
C ARG A 32 17.65 -8.35 2.75
N LEU A 33 18.20 -8.01 1.60
CA LEU A 33 18.20 -8.83 0.38
C LEU A 33 19.60 -8.92 -0.21
N GLY A 34 19.93 -10.06 -0.81
CA GLY A 34 21.21 -10.32 -1.46
C GLY A 34 22.11 -11.32 -0.72
N PRO A 35 23.33 -11.59 -1.26
CA PRO A 35 24.15 -12.72 -0.82
C PRO A 35 24.58 -12.69 0.65
N ALA A 36 24.82 -11.50 1.22
CA ALA A 36 25.19 -11.35 2.63
C ALA A 36 24.01 -11.63 3.57
N ALA A 37 22.81 -11.16 3.21
CA ALA A 37 21.58 -11.47 3.94
C ALA A 37 21.25 -12.97 3.87
N ASP A 38 21.50 -13.61 2.71
CA ASP A 38 21.37 -15.06 2.55
C ASP A 38 22.34 -15.83 3.43
N ALA A 39 23.61 -15.43 3.48
CA ALA A 39 24.60 -16.07 4.34
C ALA A 39 24.22 -15.94 5.83
N THR A 40 23.77 -14.75 6.24
CA THR A 40 23.30 -14.49 7.61
C THR A 40 22.08 -15.35 7.95
N TRP A 41 21.10 -15.46 7.04
CA TRP A 41 19.94 -16.32 7.23
C TRP A 41 20.34 -17.79 7.36
N ARG A 42 21.25 -18.29 6.52
CA ARG A 42 21.72 -19.69 6.59
C ARG A 42 22.41 -20.00 7.91
N ALA A 43 23.14 -19.04 8.48
CA ALA A 43 23.75 -19.19 9.79
C ALA A 43 22.72 -19.13 10.93
N PHE A 44 21.71 -18.24 10.81
CA PHE A 44 20.67 -18.04 11.82
C PHE A 44 19.68 -19.20 11.89
N ARG A 45 19.23 -19.73 10.74
CA ARG A 45 18.16 -20.75 10.68
C ARG A 45 18.51 -22.09 11.31
N GLY A 46 19.78 -22.31 11.68
CA GLY A 46 20.24 -23.52 12.35
C GLY A 46 20.04 -24.79 11.52
N ASP A 47 19.65 -25.87 12.21
CA ASP A 47 19.46 -27.19 11.62
C ASP A 47 18.26 -27.23 10.64
N PRO A 48 18.34 -28.03 9.56
CA PRO A 48 17.23 -28.19 8.63
C PRO A 48 15.97 -28.73 9.33
N GLY A 49 14.97 -27.87 9.52
CA GLY A 49 13.66 -28.27 10.07
C GLY A 49 13.06 -27.29 11.09
N GLU A 50 13.86 -26.39 11.67
CA GLU A 50 13.37 -25.42 12.66
C GLU A 50 12.83 -24.13 12.03
N LEU A 51 13.52 -23.62 10.99
CA LEU A 51 13.13 -22.41 10.26
C LEU A 51 13.33 -22.61 8.77
N ASP A 52 12.33 -22.21 7.97
CA ASP A 52 12.32 -22.34 6.53
C ASP A 52 12.16 -20.99 5.80
N ASP A 53 12.14 -21.05 4.46
CA ASP A 53 12.11 -19.85 3.61
C ASP A 53 10.83 -19.01 3.80
N ARG A 54 9.74 -19.59 4.35
CA ARG A 54 8.53 -18.86 4.72
C ARG A 54 8.77 -18.00 5.95
N ASP A 55 9.38 -18.58 6.98
CA ASP A 55 9.71 -17.87 8.22
C ASP A 55 10.63 -16.68 7.92
N ARG A 56 11.57 -16.87 6.99
CA ARG A 56 12.41 -15.78 6.51
C ARG A 56 11.59 -14.63 5.92
N LEU A 57 10.66 -14.91 5.02
CA LEU A 57 9.81 -13.88 4.42
C LEU A 57 8.95 -13.19 5.47
N ASP A 58 8.35 -13.95 6.39
CA ASP A 58 7.53 -13.39 7.46
C ASP A 58 8.35 -12.44 8.34
N LEU A 59 9.57 -12.81 8.72
CA LEU A 59 10.47 -11.95 9.49
C LEU A 59 10.85 -10.67 8.72
N LEU A 60 11.15 -10.77 7.43
CA LEU A 60 11.48 -9.60 6.60
C LEU A 60 10.29 -8.64 6.47
N LEU A 61 9.09 -9.18 6.28
CA LEU A 61 7.87 -8.38 6.17
C LEU A 61 7.44 -7.82 7.53
N ARG A 62 7.65 -8.55 8.64
CA ARG A 62 7.46 -8.06 10.02
C ARG A 62 8.37 -6.87 10.32
N ASP A 63 9.66 -6.96 9.99
CA ASP A 63 10.60 -5.83 10.12
C ASP A 63 10.13 -4.61 9.32
N ALA A 64 9.77 -4.82 8.06
CA ALA A 64 9.27 -3.73 7.21
C ALA A 64 7.93 -3.14 7.70
N ALA A 65 7.06 -3.97 8.29
CA ALA A 65 5.78 -3.57 8.84
C ALA A 65 5.89 -2.67 10.07
N ALA A 66 6.98 -2.74 10.83
CA ALA A 66 7.24 -1.84 11.95
C ALA A 66 7.29 -0.37 11.50
N THR A 67 7.80 -0.11 10.29
CA THR A 67 7.89 1.24 9.72
C THR A 67 6.74 1.56 8.77
N TYR A 68 6.35 0.60 7.92
CA TYR A 68 5.35 0.80 6.87
C TYR A 68 4.20 -0.21 6.99
N PRO A 69 3.36 -0.12 8.03
CA PRO A 69 2.40 -1.17 8.35
C PRO A 69 1.32 -1.35 7.26
N LEU A 70 0.90 -0.29 6.57
CA LEU A 70 -0.07 -0.44 5.46
C LEU A 70 0.54 -1.12 4.21
N ALA A 71 1.87 -1.15 4.08
CA ALA A 71 2.57 -1.81 2.98
C ALA A 71 2.90 -3.28 3.25
N PHE A 72 3.11 -3.66 4.51
CA PHE A 72 3.66 -4.96 4.87
C PHE A 72 2.95 -5.70 6.01
N ALA A 73 2.01 -5.08 6.73
CA ALA A 73 1.28 -5.75 7.81
C ALA A 73 -0.06 -6.31 7.32
N PRO A 74 -0.24 -7.64 7.27
CA PRO A 74 -1.52 -8.25 6.94
C PRO A 74 -2.70 -7.68 7.74
N ARG A 75 -2.52 -7.41 9.03
CA ARG A 75 -3.58 -6.82 9.86
C ARG A 75 -4.13 -5.49 9.32
N ARG A 76 -3.28 -4.64 8.73
CA ARG A 76 -3.71 -3.37 8.14
C ARG A 76 -4.26 -3.57 6.72
N ILE A 77 -3.62 -4.43 5.94
CA ILE A 77 -3.98 -4.69 4.54
C ILE A 77 -5.30 -5.45 4.42
N PHE A 78 -5.58 -6.40 5.30
CA PHE A 78 -6.82 -7.18 5.30
C PHE A 78 -7.84 -6.67 6.33
N ALA A 79 -7.53 -5.56 7.01
CA ALA A 79 -8.36 -5.01 8.09
C ALA A 79 -8.71 -6.06 9.15
N LEU A 80 -7.70 -6.82 9.62
CA LEU A 80 -7.89 -7.85 10.63
C LEU A 80 -8.08 -7.21 12.01
N ALA A 81 -9.29 -7.30 12.55
CA ALA A 81 -9.61 -6.84 13.90
C ALA A 81 -8.99 -7.74 14.98
N GLY A 82 -8.74 -7.16 16.16
CA GLY A 82 -8.30 -7.91 17.35
C GLY A 82 -6.81 -8.22 17.42
N LEU A 83 -6.01 -7.79 16.43
CA LEU A 83 -4.55 -7.91 16.48
C LEU A 83 -3.90 -6.63 17.04
N ALA A 84 -2.92 -6.82 17.92
CA ALA A 84 -2.12 -5.74 18.48
C ALA A 84 -1.28 -5.04 17.38
N ASP A 85 -0.82 -3.82 17.67
CA ASP A 85 -0.10 -3.03 16.67
C ASP A 85 1.27 -3.64 16.28
N ASP A 86 1.88 -4.38 17.20
CA ASP A 86 3.16 -5.08 17.08
C ASP A 86 3.05 -6.54 16.59
N GLU A 87 1.83 -7.08 16.44
CA GLU A 87 1.58 -8.41 15.88
C GLU A 87 0.93 -8.32 14.48
N PRO A 88 1.73 -8.14 13.40
CA PRO A 88 1.22 -7.84 12.08
C PRO A 88 0.45 -8.99 11.38
N PHE A 89 0.71 -10.25 11.73
CA PHE A 89 0.21 -11.43 11.00
C PHE A 89 -0.90 -12.14 11.79
N GLY A 90 -0.73 -12.26 13.11
CA GLY A 90 -1.62 -13.05 13.96
C GLY A 90 -1.35 -14.54 13.84
N HIS A 91 -1.80 -15.30 14.84
CA HIS A 91 -1.54 -16.74 14.92
C HIS A 91 -2.29 -17.57 13.86
N GLU A 92 -3.38 -17.05 13.29
CA GLU A 92 -4.17 -17.73 12.24
C GLU A 92 -3.71 -17.40 10.82
N TRP A 93 -2.61 -16.65 10.66
CA TRP A 93 -2.11 -16.32 9.33
C TRP A 93 -1.67 -17.60 8.60
N PRO A 94 -2.23 -17.90 7.42
CA PRO A 94 -1.99 -19.19 6.75
C PRO A 94 -0.56 -19.33 6.21
N GLY A 95 0.17 -18.22 6.07
CA GLY A 95 1.50 -18.20 5.48
C GLY A 95 1.51 -18.56 4.00
N LEU A 96 2.71 -18.55 3.41
CA LEU A 96 2.92 -18.92 2.01
C LEU A 96 3.38 -20.39 1.91
N PRO A 97 3.15 -21.13 0.81
CA PRO A 97 3.81 -22.42 0.60
C PRO A 97 5.35 -22.28 0.51
N VAL A 98 6.11 -23.21 1.11
CA VAL A 98 7.59 -23.15 1.19
C VAL A 98 8.26 -22.96 -0.18
N ASN A 99 7.81 -23.71 -1.18
CA ASN A 99 8.41 -23.66 -2.51
C ASN A 99 8.22 -22.30 -3.17
N LEU A 100 7.08 -21.65 -2.92
CA LEU A 100 6.80 -20.33 -3.43
C LEU A 100 7.61 -19.27 -2.68
N ALA A 101 7.73 -19.37 -1.35
CA ALA A 101 8.59 -18.50 -0.55
C ALA A 101 10.05 -18.53 -1.03
N ARG A 102 10.57 -19.74 -1.28
CA ARG A 102 11.91 -19.93 -1.85
C ARG A 102 12.07 -19.28 -3.22
N SER A 103 11.07 -19.40 -4.09
CA SER A 103 11.11 -18.75 -5.42
C SER A 103 11.19 -17.24 -5.27
N LEU A 104 10.33 -16.65 -4.44
CA LEU A 104 10.31 -15.20 -4.25
C LEU A 104 11.62 -14.66 -3.68
N LEU A 105 12.23 -15.34 -2.72
CA LEU A 105 13.52 -14.95 -2.17
C LEU A 105 14.64 -15.03 -3.22
N ARG A 106 14.63 -16.06 -4.07
CA ARG A 106 15.59 -16.19 -5.16
C ARG A 106 15.44 -15.06 -6.17
N ASP A 107 14.21 -14.77 -6.59
CA ASP A 107 13.90 -13.71 -7.54
C ASP A 107 14.24 -12.32 -6.95
N ALA A 108 14.15 -12.18 -5.62
CA ALA A 108 14.47 -10.96 -4.91
C ALA A 108 15.96 -10.66 -4.77
N ALA A 109 16.81 -11.69 -4.81
CA ALA A 109 18.26 -11.57 -4.68
C ALA A 109 18.97 -11.02 -5.93
N GLY A 110 18.22 -10.72 -7.00
CA GLY A 110 18.74 -10.09 -8.21
C GLY A 110 19.18 -8.63 -8.00
N ASP A 111 19.47 -7.94 -9.10
CA ASP A 111 19.94 -6.54 -9.08
C ASP A 111 18.99 -5.62 -8.28
N LEU A 112 19.59 -4.77 -7.43
CA LEU A 112 18.92 -3.80 -6.56
C LEU A 112 19.14 -2.35 -7.07
N SER A 113 19.05 -2.17 -8.39
CA SER A 113 19.07 -0.84 -9.00
C SER A 113 17.81 -0.04 -8.64
N PRO A 114 17.92 1.26 -8.31
CA PRO A 114 16.77 2.13 -8.09
C PRO A 114 15.82 2.13 -9.29
N ARG A 115 14.53 2.02 -9.02
CA ARG A 115 13.46 2.01 -10.04
C ARG A 115 12.47 3.15 -9.77
N PRO A 116 11.88 3.77 -10.82
CA PRO A 116 10.80 4.73 -10.63
C PRO A 116 9.62 4.11 -9.87
N ALA A 117 9.08 4.84 -8.89
CA ALA A 117 7.99 4.36 -8.02
C ALA A 117 6.79 3.84 -8.83
N ARG A 118 6.38 4.57 -9.87
CA ARG A 118 5.29 4.18 -10.77
C ARG A 118 5.47 2.77 -11.38
N GLY A 119 6.70 2.44 -11.80
CA GLY A 119 7.00 1.14 -12.39
C GLY A 119 6.93 0.00 -11.38
N VAL A 120 7.35 0.24 -10.14
CA VAL A 120 7.20 -0.74 -9.04
C VAL A 120 5.73 -0.92 -8.68
N LEU A 121 4.97 0.18 -8.56
CA LEU A 121 3.55 0.14 -8.23
C LEU A 121 2.72 -0.57 -9.30
N ALA A 122 3.07 -0.44 -10.58
CA ALA A 122 2.42 -1.19 -11.65
C ALA A 122 2.63 -2.72 -11.51
N GLU A 123 3.84 -3.16 -11.14
CA GLU A 123 4.11 -4.59 -10.88
C GLU A 123 3.38 -5.09 -9.64
N VAL A 124 3.31 -4.27 -8.59
CA VAL A 124 2.53 -4.57 -7.38
C VAL A 124 1.04 -4.72 -7.71
N ALA A 125 0.48 -3.81 -8.50
CA ALA A 125 -0.90 -3.89 -8.95
C ALA A 125 -1.16 -5.16 -9.76
N SER A 126 -0.24 -5.51 -10.67
CA SER A 126 -0.28 -6.76 -11.43
C SER A 126 -0.20 -8.01 -10.55
N ALA A 127 0.63 -8.01 -9.51
CA ALA A 127 0.71 -9.11 -8.54
C ALA A 127 -0.61 -9.34 -7.78
N TRP A 128 -1.43 -8.30 -7.64
CA TRP A 128 -2.80 -8.35 -7.11
C TRP A 128 -3.88 -8.63 -8.16
N GLY A 129 -3.50 -8.83 -9.42
CA GLY A 129 -4.44 -9.06 -10.52
C GLY A 129 -5.21 -7.82 -10.96
N PHE A 130 -4.74 -6.62 -10.62
CA PHE A 130 -5.36 -5.37 -11.08
C PHE A 130 -4.89 -4.98 -12.48
N ALA A 131 -5.78 -4.34 -13.23
CA ALA A 131 -5.47 -3.59 -14.44
C ALA A 131 -5.79 -2.12 -14.18
N PRO A 132 -4.86 -1.34 -13.58
CA PRO A 132 -5.11 0.04 -13.18
C PRO A 132 -5.52 0.91 -14.38
N SER A 133 -6.59 1.69 -14.22
CA SER A 133 -6.98 2.63 -15.27
C SER A 133 -6.04 3.84 -15.29
N ALA A 134 -5.70 4.31 -16.49
CA ALA A 134 -5.03 5.60 -16.68
C ALA A 134 -6.03 6.78 -16.71
N THR A 135 -7.33 6.50 -16.68
CA THR A 135 -8.40 7.49 -16.72
C THR A 135 -8.98 7.75 -15.34
N LEU A 136 -9.22 9.04 -15.07
CA LEU A 136 -9.94 9.51 -13.89
C LEU A 136 -11.40 9.78 -14.24
N ALA A 137 -12.27 9.53 -13.29
CA ALA A 137 -13.69 9.85 -13.38
C ALA A 137 -13.93 11.36 -13.31
N GLY A 138 -14.90 11.85 -14.09
CA GLY A 138 -15.39 13.24 -14.02
C GLY A 138 -14.28 14.28 -14.21
N ASP A 139 -14.27 15.28 -13.33
CA ASP A 139 -13.31 16.39 -13.35
C ASP A 139 -11.93 16.02 -12.75
N GLY A 140 -11.66 14.75 -12.46
CA GLY A 140 -10.48 14.31 -11.72
C GLY A 140 -9.15 14.77 -12.34
N GLY A 141 -9.07 14.90 -13.67
CA GLY A 141 -7.87 15.43 -14.35
C GLY A 141 -7.62 16.91 -14.05
N ALA A 142 -8.68 17.73 -14.03
CA ALA A 142 -8.59 19.14 -13.68
C ALA A 142 -8.31 19.33 -12.18
N GLU A 143 -8.95 18.53 -11.32
CA GLU A 143 -8.70 18.55 -9.88
C GLU A 143 -7.26 18.12 -9.54
N LEU A 144 -6.71 17.12 -10.23
CA LEU A 144 -5.30 16.70 -10.08
C LEU A 144 -4.34 17.84 -10.44
N ALA A 145 -4.59 18.55 -11.54
CA ALA A 145 -3.76 19.66 -11.98
C ALA A 145 -3.79 20.84 -10.98
N GLY A 146 -4.88 20.99 -10.23
CA GLY A 146 -5.06 22.04 -9.22
C GLY A 146 -4.52 21.72 -7.83
N LEU A 147 -3.89 20.56 -7.61
CA LEU A 147 -3.38 20.19 -6.29
C LEU A 147 -2.20 21.09 -5.86
N GLY A 148 -2.29 21.57 -4.62
CA GLY A 148 -1.24 22.31 -3.94
C GLY A 148 -1.01 21.79 -2.51
N PRO A 149 -0.09 22.39 -1.75
CA PRO A 149 0.32 21.87 -0.43
C PRO A 149 -0.82 21.79 0.60
N ALA A 150 -1.82 22.67 0.50
CA ALA A 150 -2.99 22.68 1.39
C ALA A 150 -4.12 21.75 0.91
N SER A 151 -3.97 21.09 -0.24
CA SER A 151 -4.98 20.19 -0.77
C SER A 151 -5.18 18.98 0.14
N ARG A 152 -6.43 18.54 0.23
CA ARG A 152 -6.87 17.36 0.95
C ARG A 152 -7.79 16.59 0.02
N VAL A 153 -7.41 15.38 -0.30
CA VAL A 153 -7.91 14.66 -1.47
C VAL A 153 -8.51 13.34 -1.03
N THR A 154 -9.69 13.01 -1.55
CA THR A 154 -10.16 11.63 -1.52
C THR A 154 -9.70 10.91 -2.76
N ALA A 155 -9.24 9.67 -2.63
CA ALA A 155 -8.86 8.86 -3.77
C ALA A 155 -9.41 7.44 -3.66
N SER A 156 -9.64 6.79 -4.80
CA SER A 156 -10.13 5.41 -4.89
C SER A 156 -9.77 4.80 -6.24
N GLY A 157 -9.49 3.50 -6.27
CA GLY A 157 -9.04 2.78 -7.46
C GLY A 157 -7.52 2.65 -7.55
N ALA A 158 -7.02 1.53 -8.07
CA ALA A 158 -5.58 1.28 -8.21
C ALA A 158 -4.96 2.26 -9.22
N GLY A 159 -5.71 2.62 -10.27
CA GLY A 159 -5.33 3.68 -11.22
C GLY A 159 -5.02 5.00 -10.53
N SER A 160 -5.86 5.43 -9.58
CA SER A 160 -5.66 6.67 -8.84
C SER A 160 -4.34 6.66 -8.05
N VAL A 161 -3.97 5.53 -7.46
CA VAL A 161 -2.70 5.39 -6.71
C VAL A 161 -1.50 5.59 -7.63
N LEU A 162 -1.51 4.98 -8.83
CA LEU A 162 -0.42 5.14 -9.80
C LEU A 162 -0.31 6.59 -10.29
N ILE A 163 -1.44 7.21 -10.60
CA ILE A 163 -1.52 8.60 -11.09
C ILE A 163 -1.02 9.58 -10.01
N LEU A 164 -1.51 9.42 -8.77
CA LEU A 164 -1.07 10.23 -7.64
C LEU A 164 0.42 10.02 -7.34
N ALA A 165 0.90 8.77 -7.37
CA ALA A 165 2.30 8.48 -7.12
C ALA A 165 3.23 9.16 -8.15
N GLU A 166 2.84 9.14 -9.42
CA GLU A 166 3.57 9.84 -10.49
C GLU A 166 3.52 11.37 -10.31
N HIS A 167 2.34 11.93 -10.01
CA HIS A 167 2.17 13.36 -9.79
C HIS A 167 3.02 13.86 -8.60
N PHE A 168 3.00 13.13 -7.48
CA PHE A 168 3.69 13.52 -6.25
C PHE A 168 5.20 13.28 -6.33
N ALA A 169 5.68 12.30 -7.11
CA ALA A 169 7.12 12.00 -7.24
C ALA A 169 7.96 13.19 -7.72
N SER A 170 7.38 14.11 -8.49
CA SER A 170 8.06 15.29 -9.03
C SER A 170 7.85 16.57 -8.18
N ARG A 171 7.03 16.50 -7.12
CA ARG A 171 6.52 17.65 -6.37
C ARG A 171 6.87 17.53 -4.89
N ARG A 172 7.99 18.16 -4.49
CA ARG A 172 8.49 18.13 -3.09
C ARG A 172 7.61 18.90 -2.10
N ASP A 173 6.72 19.73 -2.60
CA ASP A 173 5.74 20.50 -1.82
C ASP A 173 4.46 19.70 -1.52
N LEU A 174 4.36 18.47 -2.03
CA LEU A 174 3.24 17.56 -1.82
C LEU A 174 3.68 16.35 -1.01
N ASP A 175 2.79 15.83 -0.17
CA ASP A 175 3.02 14.64 0.64
C ASP A 175 1.81 13.69 0.55
N LEU A 176 2.04 12.50 -0.01
CA LEU A 176 0.95 11.57 -0.30
C LEU A 176 0.25 11.07 0.96
N GLY A 177 1.00 10.85 2.05
CA GLY A 177 0.44 10.36 3.31
C GLY A 177 -0.34 11.42 4.09
N ASP A 178 0.04 12.69 3.97
CA ASP A 178 -0.67 13.82 4.59
C ASP A 178 -1.91 14.27 3.81
N GLN A 179 -1.83 14.25 2.48
CA GLN A 179 -2.83 14.91 1.64
C GLN A 179 -3.91 14.00 1.09
N VAL A 180 -3.75 12.67 1.17
CA VAL A 180 -4.69 11.72 0.54
C VAL A 180 -5.36 10.81 1.57
N LEU A 181 -6.69 10.87 1.59
CA LEU A 181 -7.55 9.87 2.21
C LEU A 181 -7.96 8.85 1.15
N PHE A 182 -7.42 7.65 1.24
CA PHE A 182 -7.72 6.59 0.28
C PHE A 182 -8.92 5.76 0.74
N VAL A 183 -9.93 5.61 -0.11
CA VAL A 183 -11.17 4.89 0.20
C VAL A 183 -11.16 3.57 -0.54
N THR A 184 -11.16 2.45 0.18
CA THR A 184 -11.20 1.11 -0.43
C THR A 184 -11.53 0.02 0.60
N ASP A 185 -12.25 -1.00 0.17
CA ASP A 185 -12.40 -2.26 0.89
C ASP A 185 -11.45 -3.37 0.37
N ARG A 186 -10.78 -3.16 -0.76
CA ARG A 186 -9.90 -4.14 -1.40
C ARG A 186 -8.51 -4.16 -0.75
N PRO A 187 -8.04 -5.34 -0.27
CA PRO A 187 -6.75 -5.43 0.41
C PRO A 187 -5.57 -5.04 -0.50
N GLY A 188 -5.60 -5.47 -1.76
CA GLY A 188 -4.52 -5.13 -2.69
C GLY A 188 -4.35 -3.63 -2.92
N GLU A 189 -5.45 -2.87 -2.96
CA GLU A 189 -5.35 -1.42 -3.11
C GLU A 189 -4.79 -0.75 -1.85
N ARG A 190 -5.13 -1.25 -0.66
CA ARG A 190 -4.54 -0.77 0.60
C ARG A 190 -3.04 -0.99 0.61
N GLN A 191 -2.58 -2.18 0.24
CA GLN A 191 -1.15 -2.48 0.14
C GLN A 191 -0.46 -1.60 -0.90
N LEU A 192 -1.06 -1.44 -2.07
CA LEU A 192 -0.55 -0.60 -3.16
C LEU A 192 -0.40 0.87 -2.70
N PHE A 193 -1.41 1.42 -2.03
CA PHE A 193 -1.35 2.78 -1.48
C PHE A 193 -0.30 2.92 -0.38
N GLY A 194 -0.22 1.95 0.54
CA GLY A 194 0.82 1.91 1.57
C GLY A 194 2.24 1.91 0.98
N LEU A 195 2.44 1.13 -0.09
CA LEU A 195 3.72 1.10 -0.82
C LEU A 195 3.99 2.41 -1.56
N ALA A 196 2.98 3.06 -2.15
CA ALA A 196 3.16 4.36 -2.80
C ALA A 196 3.66 5.42 -1.80
N VAL A 197 3.04 5.49 -0.62
CA VAL A 197 3.45 6.41 0.45
C VAL A 197 4.88 6.12 0.93
N ALA A 198 5.22 4.84 1.14
CA ALA A 198 6.58 4.44 1.52
C ALA A 198 7.62 4.78 0.44
N LEU A 199 7.33 4.49 -0.84
CA LEU A 199 8.22 4.72 -1.98
C LEU A 199 8.41 6.19 -2.35
N LEU A 200 7.48 7.07 -1.96
CA LEU A 200 7.67 8.51 -2.05
C LEU A 200 8.37 9.12 -0.84
N GLY A 201 8.53 8.36 0.25
CA GLY A 201 9.20 8.84 1.45
C GLY A 201 8.40 9.90 2.20
N SER A 202 7.07 9.78 2.15
CA SER A 202 6.15 10.63 2.92
C SER A 202 6.49 10.56 4.41
N ALA A 203 6.37 11.71 5.08
CA ALA A 203 6.62 11.82 6.52
C ALA A 203 5.42 11.34 7.35
N THR A 204 4.24 11.24 6.73
CA THR A 204 2.97 10.94 7.40
C THR A 204 2.50 9.54 7.05
N ALA A 205 1.95 8.84 8.04
CA ALA A 205 1.38 7.52 7.82
C ALA A 205 0.19 7.58 6.84
N PRO A 206 0.03 6.60 5.93
CA PRO A 206 -1.07 6.58 4.98
C PRO A 206 -2.43 6.52 5.71
N ARG A 207 -3.42 7.26 5.18
CA ARG A 207 -4.78 7.32 5.72
C ARG A 207 -5.75 6.60 4.79
N VAL A 208 -6.43 5.57 5.33
CA VAL A 208 -7.39 4.75 4.60
C VAL A 208 -8.71 4.70 5.34
N ALA A 209 -9.82 4.83 4.61
CA ALA A 209 -11.16 4.56 5.10
C ALA A 209 -11.79 3.39 4.33
N LEU A 210 -12.50 2.51 5.05
CA LEU A 210 -13.42 1.57 4.40
C LEU A 210 -14.63 2.35 3.86
N PRO A 211 -15.26 1.94 2.75
CA PRO A 211 -16.41 2.63 2.18
C PRO A 211 -17.54 2.87 3.20
N ALA A 212 -17.83 1.88 4.06
CA ALA A 212 -18.85 2.01 5.11
C ALA A 212 -18.51 3.04 6.21
N ALA A 213 -17.23 3.38 6.40
CA ALA A 213 -16.75 4.36 7.36
C ALA A 213 -16.36 5.70 6.69
N ALA A 214 -16.50 5.80 5.37
CA ALA A 214 -16.13 6.96 4.58
C ALA A 214 -17.27 7.99 4.57
N HIS A 215 -17.55 8.55 5.75
CA HIS A 215 -18.50 9.65 5.97
C HIS A 215 -17.77 10.86 6.61
N PRO A 216 -18.37 12.07 6.64
CA PRO A 216 -17.67 13.29 7.06
C PRO A 216 -17.04 13.23 8.47
N GLU A 217 -17.69 12.57 9.43
CA GLU A 217 -17.12 12.38 10.77
C GLU A 217 -15.92 11.43 10.78
N GLY A 218 -15.97 10.35 10.00
CA GLY A 218 -14.86 9.41 9.86
C GLY A 218 -13.65 10.06 9.17
N ALA A 219 -13.89 10.87 8.13
CA ALA A 219 -12.84 11.65 7.47
C ALA A 219 -12.19 12.65 8.45
N ARG A 220 -12.99 13.38 9.24
CA ARG A 220 -12.50 14.28 10.31
C ARG A 220 -11.66 13.55 11.36
N ALA A 221 -12.10 12.38 11.81
CA ALA A 221 -11.34 11.56 12.76
C ALA A 221 -9.96 11.13 12.20
N LEU A 222 -9.80 11.09 10.87
CA LEU A 222 -8.55 10.79 10.19
C LEU A 222 -7.72 12.05 9.85
N GLY A 223 -8.18 13.25 10.24
CA GLY A 223 -7.51 14.52 9.99
C GLY A 223 -7.90 15.21 8.67
N PHE A 224 -8.99 14.77 8.03
CA PHE A 224 -9.50 15.34 6.78
C PHE A 224 -10.76 16.17 7.04
N ASP A 225 -10.60 17.36 7.60
CA ASP A 225 -11.71 18.26 7.94
C ASP A 225 -12.41 18.85 6.72
N ARG A 226 -11.65 19.05 5.64
CA ARG A 226 -12.15 19.58 4.38
C ARG A 226 -11.47 18.87 3.24
N LEU A 227 -12.26 18.35 2.32
CA LEU A 227 -11.78 17.71 1.10
C LEU A 227 -11.95 18.68 -0.08
N THR A 228 -10.87 18.87 -0.83
CA THR A 228 -10.75 19.87 -1.89
C THR A 228 -10.75 19.26 -3.29
N ALA A 229 -10.52 17.95 -3.41
CA ALA A 229 -10.48 17.21 -4.68
C ALA A 229 -10.84 15.74 -4.47
N ALA A 230 -11.31 15.08 -5.53
CA ALA A 230 -11.56 13.66 -5.64
C ALA A 230 -10.81 13.07 -6.85
N ILE A 231 -9.79 12.25 -6.58
CA ILE A 231 -9.01 11.56 -7.60
C ILE A 231 -9.43 10.10 -7.62
N VAL A 232 -10.49 9.81 -8.37
CA VAL A 232 -11.06 8.47 -8.48
C VAL A 232 -10.82 7.93 -9.87
N SER A 233 -10.19 6.76 -9.99
CA SER A 233 -9.97 6.13 -11.30
C SER A 233 -11.15 5.26 -11.71
N ASP A 234 -11.27 4.99 -13.01
CA ASP A 234 -12.40 4.21 -13.53
C ASP A 234 -12.41 2.73 -13.10
N ASP A 235 -11.27 2.21 -12.63
CA ASP A 235 -11.14 0.85 -12.06
C ASP A 235 -11.48 0.78 -10.56
N ALA A 236 -11.95 1.87 -9.95
CA ALA A 236 -12.45 1.87 -8.59
C ALA A 236 -13.71 1.00 -8.45
N ASP A 237 -13.80 0.23 -7.37
CA ASP A 237 -15.04 -0.47 -7.01
C ASP A 237 -16.19 0.54 -6.82
N ALA A 238 -17.41 0.14 -7.19
CA ALA A 238 -18.57 1.04 -7.18
C ALA A 238 -18.87 1.62 -5.79
N GLY A 239 -18.73 0.81 -4.73
CA GLY A 239 -18.95 1.26 -3.35
C GLY A 239 -17.88 2.25 -2.89
N ALA A 240 -16.61 1.95 -3.18
CA ALA A 240 -15.50 2.84 -2.87
C ALA A 240 -15.55 4.15 -3.67
N ARG A 241 -15.89 4.08 -4.96
CA ARG A 241 -16.10 5.22 -5.86
C ARG A 241 -17.22 6.13 -5.35
N GLY A 242 -18.38 5.56 -5.02
CA GLY A 242 -19.51 6.32 -4.48
C GLY A 242 -19.12 7.07 -3.21
N ALA A 243 -18.54 6.36 -2.25
CA ALA A 243 -18.12 6.94 -0.97
C ALA A 243 -17.06 8.06 -1.12
N ALA A 244 -16.06 7.87 -1.98
CA ALA A 244 -15.04 8.89 -2.24
C ALA A 244 -15.63 10.17 -2.85
N LEU A 245 -16.55 10.04 -3.82
CA LEU A 245 -17.21 11.19 -4.46
C LEU A 245 -18.18 11.89 -3.51
N GLU A 246 -18.95 11.14 -2.72
CA GLU A 246 -19.87 11.70 -1.72
C GLU A 246 -19.14 12.53 -0.67
N LEU A 247 -18.00 12.05 -0.17
CA LEU A 247 -17.14 12.78 0.77
C LEU A 247 -16.68 14.14 0.21
N ARG A 248 -16.32 14.18 -1.08
CA ARG A 248 -15.91 15.40 -1.77
C ARG A 248 -17.06 16.41 -1.90
N HIS A 249 -18.28 15.95 -2.18
CA HIS A 249 -19.46 16.82 -2.35
C HIS A 249 -20.08 17.26 -1.01
N GLY A 250 -20.05 16.40 0.01
CA GLY A 250 -20.55 16.72 1.36
C GLY A 250 -19.81 17.91 2.00
N GLY A 251 -18.54 18.12 1.65
CA GLY A 251 -17.76 19.30 2.08
C GLY A 251 -18.17 20.62 1.41
N ASP A 252 -18.87 20.59 0.27
CA ASP A 252 -19.28 21.79 -0.47
C ASP A 252 -20.66 22.32 -0.05
N ALA A 253 -21.52 21.47 0.52
CA ALA A 253 -22.84 21.86 0.99
C ALA A 253 -22.80 22.90 2.13
N GLY A 254 -21.71 22.95 2.91
CA GLY A 254 -21.50 23.96 3.97
C GLY A 254 -21.09 25.35 3.48
N ARG A 255 -20.96 25.59 2.16
CA ARG A 255 -20.59 26.90 1.60
C ARG A 255 -21.77 27.76 1.12
N ARG A 256 -23.02 27.28 1.26
CA ARG A 256 -24.23 28.00 0.82
C ARG A 256 -25.15 28.44 1.97
N SER A 257 -24.62 28.53 3.19
CA SER A 257 -25.33 29.01 4.37
C SER A 257 -24.59 30.18 4.99
#